data_AF-A0A7W4GQA0-F1
#
_entry.id   AF-A0A7W4GQA0-F1
#
_cell.length_a   1.000
_cell.length_b   1.000
_cell.length_c   1.000
_cell.angle_alpha   90.00
_cell.angle_beta   90.00
_cell.angle_gamma   90.00
#
_symmetry.space_group_name_H-M   'P 1'
#
loop_
_entity.id
_entity.type
_entity.pdbx_description
1 polymer ?
#
loop_
_entity_poly.entity_id
_entity_poly.type
_entity_poly.pdbx_seq_one_letter_code
_entity_poly.pdbx_strand_id
1 'polypeptide(L)'
;MKGRVKWFDPAKGFGFIADAEGGPDVLLHGNVLRSFGQSSIIEGSEVEVLAVQTARGRQAIEVCALAPPPSDAPPPIAELADMDEAEVRALPLLPARVKWFDRSKGFGFANVFGRKGDVFLHIEVLRRFGFADLVGGEAVCLRVFAAERGMVAAEVAAWEKAVTEGQPLAEFQADAEMLEKMRRLSAPPADPPDLPRKVLP
;
A
#
# COMPACT_ATOMS: atom_id res chain seq x y z
N MET A 1 18.45 -13.81 -4.47
CA MET A 1 19.67 -12.97 -4.48
C MET A 1 19.43 -11.76 -3.59
N LYS A 2 20.47 -11.23 -2.95
CA LYS A 2 20.38 -10.04 -2.08
C LYS A 2 21.11 -8.87 -2.72
N GLY A 3 20.59 -7.67 -2.56
CA GLY A 3 21.15 -6.48 -3.20
C GLY A 3 20.66 -5.18 -2.58
N ARG A 4 21.08 -4.08 -3.18
CA ARG A 4 20.68 -2.73 -2.76
C ARG A 4 20.06 -1.97 -3.93
N VAL A 5 18.97 -1.27 -3.69
CA VAL A 5 18.32 -0.43 -4.71
C VAL A 5 19.27 0.71 -5.08
N LYS A 6 19.73 0.75 -6.33
CA LYS A 6 20.52 1.86 -6.86
C LYS A 6 19.66 3.07 -7.14
N TRP A 7 18.50 2.85 -7.74
CA TRP A 7 17.50 3.88 -7.98
C TRP A 7 16.20 3.21 -8.44
N PHE A 8 15.09 3.91 -8.25
CA PHE A 8 13.81 3.55 -8.81
C PHE A 8 13.06 4.83 -9.20
N ASP A 9 12.48 4.82 -10.40
CA ASP A 9 11.69 5.92 -10.92
C ASP A 9 10.21 5.49 -10.96
N PRO A 10 9.37 5.95 -10.01
CA PRO A 10 7.95 5.60 -9.96
C PRO A 10 7.18 6.05 -11.21
N ALA A 11 7.57 7.17 -11.82
CA ALA A 11 6.90 7.70 -13.00
C ALA A 11 7.20 6.84 -14.25
N LYS A 12 8.43 6.36 -14.39
CA LYS A 12 8.80 5.41 -15.44
C LYS A 12 8.38 3.96 -15.12
N GLY A 13 8.20 3.65 -13.84
CA GLY A 13 7.80 2.32 -13.38
C GLY A 13 8.92 1.29 -13.43
N PHE A 14 10.19 1.68 -13.33
CA PHE A 14 11.31 0.74 -13.23
C PHE A 14 12.51 1.35 -12.49
N GLY A 15 13.42 0.47 -12.08
CA GLY A 15 14.67 0.81 -11.41
C GLY A 15 15.70 -0.31 -11.52
N PHE A 16 16.79 -0.19 -10.75
CA PHE A 16 17.85 -1.20 -10.72
C PHE A 16 18.31 -1.50 -9.30
N ILE A 17 18.69 -2.76 -9.10
CA ILE A 17 19.27 -3.28 -7.86
C ILE A 17 20.73 -3.63 -8.15
N ALA A 18 21.66 -3.11 -7.35
CA ALA A 18 23.02 -3.57 -7.31
C ALA A 18 23.08 -4.94 -6.62
N ASP A 19 23.65 -5.92 -7.30
CA ASP A 19 23.89 -7.26 -6.75
C ASP A 19 24.93 -7.17 -5.62
N ALA A 20 24.63 -7.73 -4.45
CA ALA A 20 25.54 -7.71 -3.30
C ALA A 20 26.82 -8.52 -3.57
N GLU A 21 26.78 -9.49 -4.49
CA GLU A 21 27.94 -10.30 -4.87
C GLU A 21 28.79 -9.64 -5.97
N GLY A 22 28.47 -8.40 -6.37
CA GLY A 22 29.19 -7.68 -7.43
C GLY A 22 28.85 -8.13 -8.85
N GLY A 23 27.76 -8.89 -9.00
CA GLY A 23 27.19 -9.26 -10.30
C GLY A 23 26.59 -8.06 -11.07
N PRO A 24 26.09 -8.29 -12.29
CA PRO A 24 25.45 -7.24 -13.08
C PRO A 24 24.17 -6.75 -12.40
N ASP A 25 23.88 -5.46 -12.59
CA ASP A 25 22.67 -4.83 -12.05
C ASP A 25 21.41 -5.59 -12.50
N VAL A 26 20.46 -5.72 -11.57
CA VAL A 26 19.21 -6.42 -11.78
C VAL A 26 18.10 -5.41 -12.02
N LEU A 27 17.42 -5.53 -13.15
CA LEU A 27 16.26 -4.70 -13.47
C LEU A 27 15.12 -4.99 -12.49
N LEU A 28 14.61 -3.96 -11.83
CA LEU A 28 13.41 -3.99 -10.99
C LEU A 28 12.25 -3.32 -11.73
N HIS A 29 11.30 -4.11 -12.21
CA HIS A 29 10.10 -3.57 -12.85
C HIS A 29 9.04 -3.20 -11.79
N GLY A 30 8.32 -2.09 -12.01
CA GLY A 30 7.32 -1.58 -11.06
C GLY A 30 6.15 -2.52 -10.81
N ASN A 31 5.82 -3.42 -11.75
CA ASN A 31 4.85 -4.49 -11.48
C ASN A 31 5.32 -5.43 -10.36
N VAL A 32 6.61 -5.76 -10.33
CA VAL A 32 7.18 -6.68 -9.33
C VAL A 32 7.14 -6.03 -7.95
N LEU A 33 7.43 -4.73 -7.87
CA LEU A 33 7.30 -3.96 -6.63
C LEU A 33 5.84 -3.79 -6.20
N ARG A 34 4.92 -3.56 -7.15
CA ARG A 34 3.48 -3.50 -6.86
C ARG A 34 2.92 -4.83 -6.36
N SER A 35 3.39 -5.94 -6.90
CA SER A 35 3.04 -7.28 -6.40
C SER A 35 3.52 -7.51 -4.96
N PHE A 36 4.57 -6.81 -4.53
CA PHE A 36 5.02 -6.76 -3.14
C PHE A 36 4.22 -5.77 -2.28
N GLY A 37 3.32 -4.97 -2.87
CA GLY A 37 2.47 -4.03 -2.15
C GLY A 37 2.99 -2.58 -2.10
N GLN A 38 4.01 -2.24 -2.89
CA GLN A 38 4.55 -0.87 -2.95
C GLN A 38 4.55 -0.31 -4.37
N SER A 39 4.26 0.98 -4.52
CA SER A 39 4.39 1.69 -5.81
C SER A 39 5.77 2.34 -5.99
N SER A 40 6.52 2.52 -4.90
CA SER A 40 7.81 3.18 -4.88
C SER A 40 8.73 2.55 -3.82
N ILE A 41 10.03 2.75 -4.00
CA ILE A 41 11.06 2.23 -3.09
C ILE A 41 12.17 3.26 -2.96
N ILE A 42 12.66 3.51 -1.74
CA ILE A 42 13.75 4.45 -1.51
C ILE A 42 15.09 3.85 -1.96
N GLU A 43 15.90 4.68 -2.61
CA GLU A 43 17.29 4.38 -2.93
C GLU A 43 18.07 3.97 -1.67
N GLY A 44 18.97 3.00 -1.82
CA GLY A 44 19.74 2.47 -0.70
C GLY A 44 19.02 1.38 0.09
N SER A 45 17.73 1.11 -0.15
CA SER A 45 17.02 -0.01 0.49
C SER A 45 17.69 -1.34 0.17
N GLU A 46 17.77 -2.20 1.17
CA GLU A 46 18.19 -3.59 1.00
C GLU A 46 16.99 -4.41 0.53
N VAL A 47 17.24 -5.28 -0.45
CA VAL A 47 16.20 -6.10 -1.05
C VAL A 47 16.67 -7.53 -1.24
N GLU A 48 15.76 -8.47 -1.03
CA GLU A 48 15.92 -9.86 -1.43
C GLU A 48 14.93 -10.14 -2.55
N VAL A 49 15.42 -10.63 -3.68
CA VAL A 49 14.62 -10.86 -4.87
C VAL A 49 14.92 -12.22 -5.51
N LEU A 50 13.92 -12.78 -6.17
CA LEU A 50 14.14 -13.80 -7.19
C LEU A 50 14.44 -13.10 -8.51
N ALA A 51 15.54 -13.48 -9.15
CA ALA A 51 15.97 -12.89 -10.41
C ALA A 51 16.30 -13.97 -11.44
N VAL A 52 15.99 -13.69 -12.69
CA VAL A 52 16.24 -14.60 -13.83
C VAL A 52 17.14 -13.92 -14.85
N GLN A 53 17.97 -14.71 -15.52
CA GLN A 53 18.75 -14.23 -16.66
C GLN A 53 17.86 -14.20 -17.90
N THR A 54 17.81 -13.05 -18.58
CA THR A 54 17.09 -12.88 -19.85
C THR A 54 18.05 -12.41 -20.95
N ALA A 55 17.56 -12.35 -22.20
CA ALA A 55 18.29 -11.76 -23.31
C ALA A 55 18.64 -10.27 -23.10
N ARG A 56 17.93 -9.57 -22.22
CA ARG A 56 18.13 -8.14 -21.91
C ARG A 56 18.91 -7.91 -20.60
N GLY A 57 19.46 -8.96 -20.00
CA GLY A 57 20.15 -8.90 -18.71
C GLY A 57 19.38 -9.59 -17.59
N ARG A 58 19.85 -9.44 -16.34
CA ARG A 58 19.17 -9.98 -15.16
C ARG A 58 17.95 -9.14 -14.82
N GLN A 59 16.84 -9.79 -14.52
CA GLN A 59 15.58 -9.13 -14.15
C GLN A 59 15.01 -9.77 -12.89
N ALA A 60 14.56 -8.94 -11.95
CA ALA A 60 13.78 -9.38 -10.80
C ALA A 60 12.38 -9.80 -11.24
N ILE A 61 11.92 -10.94 -10.75
CA ILE A 61 10.57 -11.47 -10.99
C ILE A 61 9.70 -11.45 -9.74
N GLU A 62 10.32 -11.37 -8.56
CA GLU A 62 9.64 -11.32 -7.27
C GLU A 62 10.51 -10.58 -6.25
N VAL A 63 9.90 -9.73 -5.42
CA VAL A 63 10.54 -9.19 -4.21
C VAL A 63 10.10 -10.06 -3.03
N CYS A 64 11.06 -10.65 -2.33
CA CYS A 64 10.81 -11.50 -1.18
C CYS A 64 10.87 -10.70 0.13
N ALA A 65 11.79 -9.73 0.22
CA ALA A 65 11.96 -8.88 1.38
C ALA A 65 12.52 -7.52 1.00
N LEU A 66 12.20 -6.53 1.83
CA LEU A 66 12.64 -5.14 1.69
C LEU A 66 12.92 -4.56 3.07
N ALA A 67 14.11 -3.99 3.23
CA ALA A 67 14.47 -3.20 4.40
C ALA A 67 14.88 -1.79 3.96
N PRO A 68 14.25 -0.72 4.49
CA PRO A 68 14.67 0.64 4.23
C PRO A 68 16.12 0.86 4.70
N PRO A 69 16.84 1.81 4.08
CA PRO A 69 18.15 2.19 4.58
C PRO A 69 18.02 2.75 6.00
N PRO A 70 19.02 2.55 6.87
CA PRO A 70 19.04 3.20 8.17
C PRO A 70 18.99 4.72 7.97
N SER A 71 18.09 5.39 8.70
CA SER A 71 17.98 6.84 8.73
C SER A 71 18.25 7.33 10.14
N ASP A 72 19.32 8.07 10.32
CA ASP A 72 19.62 8.79 11.57
C ASP A 72 18.92 10.15 11.64
N ALA A 73 18.19 10.54 10.58
CA ALA A 73 17.48 11.81 10.56
C ALA A 73 16.34 11.76 11.57
N PRO A 74 16.21 12.75 12.49
CA PRO A 74 15.11 12.77 13.44
C PRO A 74 13.76 12.88 12.72
N PRO A 75 12.66 12.42 13.33
CA PRO A 75 11.34 12.62 12.75
C PRO A 75 11.12 14.11 12.50
N PRO A 76 10.56 14.48 11.35
CA PRO A 76 10.35 15.88 10.98
C PRO A 76 9.24 16.54 11.79
N ILE A 77 8.46 15.74 12.51
CA ILE A 77 7.33 16.16 13.33
C ILE A 77 7.78 16.01 14.78
N ALA A 78 7.86 17.12 15.51
CA ALA A 78 8.37 17.14 16.88
C ALA A 78 7.58 16.19 17.78
N GLU A 79 6.25 16.18 17.64
CA GLU A 79 5.39 15.29 18.40
C GLU A 79 5.67 13.81 18.10
N LEU A 80 6.08 13.48 16.87
CA LEU A 80 6.49 12.11 16.53
C LEU A 80 7.89 11.77 17.07
N ALA A 81 8.78 12.77 17.20
CA ALA A 81 10.10 12.59 17.79
C ALA A 81 10.05 12.31 19.30
N ASP A 82 9.02 12.81 19.97
CA ASP A 82 8.80 12.60 21.40
C ASP A 82 8.09 11.27 21.72
N MET A 83 7.53 10.58 20.71
CA MET A 83 6.86 9.29 20.88
C MET A 83 7.87 8.14 20.92
N ASP A 84 7.64 7.19 21.82
CA ASP A 84 8.37 5.92 21.82
C ASP A 84 7.94 5.06 20.60
N GLU A 85 8.90 4.36 19.99
CA GLU A 85 8.66 3.41 18.90
C GLU A 85 7.66 2.31 19.33
N ALA A 86 7.71 1.89 20.60
CA ALA A 86 6.76 0.92 21.15
C ALA A 86 5.32 1.45 21.18
N GLU A 87 5.14 2.74 21.50
CA GLU A 87 3.83 3.40 21.48
C GLU A 87 3.30 3.52 20.05
N VAL A 88 4.16 3.92 19.10
CA VAL A 88 3.79 3.97 17.68
C VAL A 88 3.33 2.59 17.19
N ARG A 89 4.06 1.52 17.53
CA ARG A 89 3.69 0.14 17.16
C ARG A 89 2.41 -0.36 17.82
N ALA A 90 2.03 0.20 18.96
CA ALA A 90 0.77 -0.15 19.64
C ALA A 90 -0.47 0.51 19.00
N LEU A 91 -0.30 1.61 18.25
CA LEU A 91 -1.41 2.25 17.52
C LEU A 91 -2.02 1.30 16.48
N PRO A 92 -3.34 1.30 16.24
CA PRO A 92 -3.92 0.43 15.22
C PRO A 92 -3.38 0.78 13.83
N LEU A 93 -3.06 -0.24 13.04
CA LEU A 93 -2.73 -0.09 11.63
C LEU A 93 -4.02 0.04 10.83
N LEU A 94 -4.31 1.24 10.34
CA LEU A 94 -5.59 1.59 9.72
C LEU A 94 -5.49 1.59 8.19
N PRO A 95 -6.45 1.00 7.48
CA PRO A 95 -6.51 1.11 6.02
C PRO A 95 -6.77 2.56 5.61
N ALA A 96 -6.07 3.05 4.61
CA ALA A 96 -6.19 4.41 4.11
C ALA A 96 -6.00 4.48 2.59
N ARG A 97 -6.45 5.60 2.02
CA ARG A 97 -6.23 5.96 0.61
C ARG A 97 -5.50 7.28 0.51
N VAL A 98 -4.43 7.32 -0.26
CA VAL A 98 -3.69 8.56 -0.54
C VAL A 98 -4.60 9.49 -1.34
N LYS A 99 -4.85 10.69 -0.81
CA LYS A 99 -5.64 11.72 -1.50
C LYS A 99 -4.77 12.41 -2.55
N TRP A 100 -3.58 12.82 -2.13
CA TRP A 100 -2.51 13.30 -2.99
C TRP A 100 -1.20 13.32 -2.20
N PHE A 101 -0.08 13.30 -2.91
CA PHE A 101 1.25 13.47 -2.33
C PHE A 101 2.12 14.25 -3.32
N ASP A 102 2.94 15.17 -2.80
CA ASP A 102 3.86 15.98 -3.57
C ASP A 102 5.27 15.73 -3.05
N ARG A 103 6.00 14.85 -3.75
CA ARG A 103 7.39 14.50 -3.41
C ARG A 103 8.32 15.69 -3.38
N SER A 104 8.09 16.70 -4.23
CA SER A 104 8.94 17.90 -4.29
C SER A 104 8.73 18.78 -3.07
N LYS A 105 7.49 18.89 -2.58
CA LYS A 105 7.18 19.58 -1.31
C LYS A 105 7.47 18.73 -0.08
N GLY A 106 7.56 17.42 -0.23
CA GLY A 106 7.87 16.49 0.85
C GLY A 106 6.66 16.12 1.72
N PHE A 107 5.43 16.40 1.29
CA PHE A 107 4.25 16.08 2.07
C PHE A 107 3.01 15.81 1.21
N GLY A 108 1.98 15.24 1.85
CA GLY A 108 0.69 14.95 1.25
C GLY A 108 -0.37 14.65 2.29
N PHE A 109 -1.49 14.13 1.81
CA PHE A 109 -2.61 13.74 2.67
C PHE A 109 -3.23 12.41 2.24
N ALA A 110 -3.74 11.66 3.21
CA ALA A 110 -4.52 10.45 3.01
C ALA A 110 -5.83 10.49 3.80
N ASN A 111 -6.79 9.69 3.37
CA ASN A 111 -8.05 9.47 4.07
C ASN A 111 -8.09 8.05 4.64
N VAL A 112 -8.25 7.95 5.95
CA VAL A 112 -8.47 6.66 6.62
C VAL A 112 -9.91 6.22 6.38
N PHE A 113 -10.11 4.96 5.99
CA PHE A 113 -11.45 4.43 5.75
C PHE A 113 -12.29 4.47 7.04
N GLY A 114 -13.56 4.87 6.94
CA GLY A 114 -14.47 4.96 8.08
C GLY A 114 -14.23 6.15 9.02
N ARG A 115 -13.26 7.03 8.74
CA ARG A 115 -13.01 8.24 9.53
C ARG A 115 -13.19 9.51 8.70
N LYS A 116 -13.59 10.59 9.37
CA LYS A 116 -13.60 11.93 8.77
C LYS A 116 -12.27 12.63 9.08
N GLY A 117 -11.82 13.46 8.14
CA GLY A 117 -10.56 14.19 8.25
C GLY A 117 -9.46 13.63 7.35
N ASP A 118 -8.54 14.52 7.01
CA ASP A 118 -7.33 14.17 6.26
C ASP A 118 -6.21 13.84 7.26
N VAL A 119 -5.41 12.83 6.96
CA VAL A 119 -4.18 12.47 7.68
C VAL A 119 -3.01 13.06 6.94
N PHE A 120 -2.18 13.83 7.64
CA PHE A 120 -0.96 14.39 7.11
C PHE A 120 0.11 13.32 6.92
N LEU A 121 0.73 13.31 5.72
CA LEU A 121 1.83 12.43 5.35
C LEU A 121 3.08 13.25 5.13
N HIS A 122 4.19 12.87 5.77
CA HIS A 122 5.48 13.51 5.58
C HIS A 122 6.48 12.54 4.92
N ILE A 123 7.30 13.05 3.99
CA ILE A 123 8.23 12.23 3.19
C ILE A 123 9.22 11.43 4.04
N GLU A 124 9.75 12.01 5.13
CA GLU A 124 10.66 11.25 6.00
C GLU A 124 9.97 10.05 6.69
N VAL A 125 8.67 10.16 7.02
CA VAL A 125 7.92 9.00 7.53
C VAL A 125 7.87 7.92 6.45
N LEU A 126 7.50 8.27 5.22
CA LEU A 126 7.50 7.32 4.09
C LEU A 126 8.86 6.63 3.93
N ARG A 127 9.94 7.41 3.91
CA ARG A 127 11.31 6.95 3.69
C ARG A 127 11.78 5.96 4.76
N ARG A 128 11.47 6.23 6.02
CA ARG A 128 11.75 5.33 7.15
C ARG A 128 11.07 3.97 7.02
N PHE A 129 9.97 3.89 6.28
CA PHE A 129 9.25 2.64 6.00
C PHE A 129 9.44 2.16 4.55
N GLY A 130 10.45 2.67 3.85
CA GLY A 130 10.89 2.15 2.54
C GLY A 130 10.24 2.81 1.33
N PHE A 131 9.29 3.74 1.51
CA PHE A 131 8.62 4.43 0.43
C PHE A 131 9.41 5.67 -0.01
N ALA A 132 9.56 5.87 -1.32
CA ALA A 132 10.16 7.09 -1.87
C ALA A 132 9.12 8.15 -2.26
N ASP A 133 7.89 7.70 -2.54
CA ASP A 133 6.79 8.48 -3.10
C ASP A 133 5.46 7.75 -2.85
N LEU A 134 4.34 8.46 -3.03
CA LEU A 134 3.00 7.89 -3.03
C LEU A 134 2.18 8.47 -4.17
N VAL A 135 1.35 7.64 -4.79
CA VAL A 135 0.49 8.05 -5.90
C VAL A 135 -0.91 8.39 -5.39
N GLY A 136 -1.53 9.44 -5.95
CA GLY A 136 -2.93 9.75 -5.67
C GLY A 136 -3.85 8.56 -5.96
N GLY A 137 -4.68 8.19 -4.99
CA GLY A 137 -5.58 7.04 -5.05
C GLY A 137 -4.97 5.71 -4.60
N GLU A 138 -3.67 5.65 -4.30
CA GLU A 138 -2.98 4.46 -3.78
C GLU A 138 -3.54 4.03 -2.43
N ALA A 139 -3.70 2.71 -2.25
CA ALA A 139 -4.13 2.13 -0.99
C ALA A 139 -2.89 1.82 -0.14
N VAL A 140 -2.91 2.26 1.11
CA VAL A 140 -1.85 2.06 2.08
C VAL A 140 -2.44 1.79 3.46
N CYS A 141 -1.60 1.39 4.40
CA CYS A 141 -1.98 1.33 5.80
C CYS A 141 -1.17 2.33 6.61
N LEU A 142 -1.82 2.96 7.59
CA LEU A 142 -1.24 4.02 8.39
C LEU A 142 -1.44 3.75 9.88
N ARG A 143 -0.39 3.92 10.68
CA ARG A 143 -0.57 4.19 12.11
C ARG A 143 -0.64 5.69 12.28
N VAL A 144 -1.68 6.16 12.94
CA VAL A 144 -2.00 7.59 13.03
C VAL A 144 -2.17 8.03 14.47
N PHE A 145 -1.71 9.24 14.78
CA PHE A 145 -1.88 9.87 16.08
C PHE A 145 -2.43 11.29 15.91
N ALA A 146 -2.99 11.84 16.98
CA ALA A 146 -3.48 13.21 17.01
C ALA A 146 -2.34 14.15 17.41
N ALA A 147 -2.10 15.17 16.60
CA ALA A 147 -1.14 16.25 16.84
C ALA A 147 -1.85 17.62 16.89
N GLU A 148 -1.12 18.70 17.17
CA GLU A 148 -1.70 20.05 17.26
C GLU A 148 -2.41 20.48 15.97
N ARG A 149 -1.89 20.05 14.82
CA ARG A 149 -2.38 20.42 13.48
C ARG A 149 -3.23 19.35 12.81
N GLY A 150 -3.81 18.44 13.59
CA GLY A 150 -4.69 17.38 13.12
C GLY A 150 -4.04 15.99 13.17
N MET A 151 -4.57 15.06 12.37
CA MET A 151 -4.08 13.68 12.35
C MET A 151 -2.80 13.57 11.53
N VAL A 152 -1.82 12.85 12.07
CA VAL A 152 -0.50 12.67 11.45
C VAL A 152 -0.22 11.17 11.33
N ALA A 153 0.38 10.76 10.21
CA ALA A 153 0.91 9.40 10.07
C ALA A 153 2.26 9.26 10.81
N ALA A 154 2.30 8.31 11.74
CA ALA A 154 3.53 7.86 12.40
C ALA A 154 4.23 6.73 11.63
N GLU A 155 3.45 5.88 10.95
CA GLU A 155 3.95 4.79 10.11
C GLU A 155 3.13 4.68 8.82
N VAL A 156 3.80 4.29 7.74
CA VAL A 156 3.18 3.91 6.46
C VAL A 156 3.58 2.49 6.12
N ALA A 157 2.62 1.68 5.68
CA ALA A 157 2.85 0.31 5.26
C ALA A 157 2.09 -0.02 3.97
N ALA A 158 2.56 -1.05 3.27
CA ALA A 158 1.84 -1.67 2.16
C ALA A 158 0.44 -2.12 2.63
N TRP A 159 -0.54 -2.03 1.73
CA TRP A 159 -1.93 -2.38 2.03
C TRP A 159 -2.05 -3.82 2.57
N GLU A 160 -1.30 -4.73 1.98
CA GLU A 160 -1.28 -6.15 2.32
C GLU A 160 -0.80 -6.40 3.75
N LYS A 161 0.02 -5.52 4.33
CA LYS A 161 0.54 -5.67 5.70
C LYS A 161 -0.58 -5.63 6.74
N ALA A 162 -1.64 -4.86 6.52
CA ALA A 162 -2.80 -4.88 7.42
C ALA A 162 -3.61 -6.18 7.35
N VAL A 163 -3.47 -6.97 6.29
CA VAL A 163 -4.11 -8.30 6.22
C VAL A 163 -3.36 -9.31 7.10
N THR A 164 -2.05 -9.15 7.23
CA THR A 164 -1.19 -10.06 8.01
C THR A 164 -1.03 -9.63 9.48
N GLU A 165 -0.98 -8.32 9.76
CA GLU A 165 -0.79 -7.75 11.11
C GLU A 165 -2.05 -7.10 11.70
N GLY A 166 -3.07 -6.86 10.88
CA GLY A 166 -4.35 -6.35 11.38
C GLY A 166 -5.00 -7.41 12.25
N GLN A 167 -5.55 -6.98 13.40
CA GLN A 167 -6.55 -7.80 14.08
C GLN A 167 -7.57 -8.24 13.03
N PRO A 168 -8.03 -9.51 13.06
CA PRO A 168 -9.04 -9.98 12.13
C PRO A 168 -10.13 -8.92 12.07
N LEU A 169 -10.45 -8.44 10.85
CA LEU A 169 -11.63 -7.60 10.61
C LEU A 169 -12.72 -8.25 11.44
N ALA A 170 -13.16 -7.59 12.52
CA ALA A 170 -14.18 -8.11 13.40
C ALA A 170 -15.24 -8.68 12.49
N GLU A 171 -15.47 -10.00 12.59
CA GLU A 171 -16.19 -10.78 11.60
C GLU A 171 -17.32 -9.93 11.07
N PHE A 172 -17.34 -9.70 9.75
CA PHE A 172 -18.50 -9.08 9.13
C PHE A 172 -19.63 -10.07 9.41
N GLN A 173 -20.36 -9.85 10.51
CA GLN A 173 -21.61 -10.51 10.79
C GLN A 173 -22.53 -9.94 9.72
N ALA A 174 -22.48 -10.56 8.55
CA ALA A 174 -23.59 -10.51 7.63
C ALA A 174 -24.76 -11.08 8.43
N ASP A 175 -25.56 -10.19 8.99
CA ASP A 175 -26.82 -10.57 9.57
C ASP A 175 -27.63 -11.31 8.48
N ALA A 176 -28.44 -12.27 8.92
CA ALA A 176 -29.25 -13.07 8.01
C ALA A 176 -30.10 -12.18 7.10
N GLU A 177 -30.47 -10.97 7.54
CA GLU A 177 -31.18 -9.96 6.75
C GLU A 177 -30.36 -9.43 5.56
N MET A 178 -29.08 -9.09 5.71
CA MET A 178 -28.25 -8.59 4.60
C MET A 178 -28.03 -9.68 3.52
N LEU A 179 -27.82 -10.93 3.94
CA LEU A 179 -27.70 -12.08 3.03
C LEU A 179 -29.02 -12.38 2.31
N GLU A 180 -30.16 -12.28 3.01
CA GLU A 180 -31.49 -12.43 2.43
C GLU A 180 -31.77 -11.31 1.40
N LYS A 181 -31.36 -10.07 1.70
CA LYS A 181 -31.52 -8.91 0.82
C LYS A 181 -30.69 -9.05 -0.45
N MET A 182 -29.47 -9.56 -0.36
CA MET A 182 -28.62 -9.86 -1.52
C MET A 182 -29.19 -11.01 -2.37
N ARG A 183 -29.75 -12.06 -1.75
CA ARG A 183 -30.47 -13.13 -2.47
C ARG A 183 -31.71 -12.64 -3.21
N ARG A 184 -32.43 -11.67 -2.65
CA ARG A 184 -33.60 -11.06 -3.31
C ARG A 184 -33.22 -10.17 -4.48
N LEU A 185 -32.03 -9.54 -4.44
CA LEU A 185 -31.51 -8.71 -5.52
C LEU A 185 -30.91 -9.51 -6.68
N SER A 186 -30.46 -10.75 -6.44
CA SER A 186 -29.92 -11.65 -7.47
C SER A 186 -30.93 -12.64 -8.05
N ALA A 187 -32.18 -12.62 -7.56
CA ALA A 187 -33.24 -13.46 -8.10
C ALA A 187 -33.53 -13.06 -9.56
N PRO A 188 -33.57 -14.01 -10.51
CA PRO A 188 -33.96 -13.70 -11.88
C PRO A 188 -35.38 -13.12 -11.91
N PRO A 189 -35.67 -12.15 -12.80
CA PRO A 189 -37.02 -11.61 -12.92
C PRO A 189 -38.01 -12.75 -13.21
N ALA A 190 -39.17 -12.71 -12.56
CA ALA A 190 -40.22 -13.69 -12.77
C ALA A 190 -40.59 -13.78 -14.26
N ASP A 191 -40.84 -15.01 -14.74
CA ASP A 191 -41.27 -15.24 -16.11
C ASP A 191 -42.51 -14.39 -16.43
N PRO A 192 -42.56 -13.74 -17.61
CA PRO A 192 -43.72 -12.96 -18.01
C PRO A 192 -44.96 -13.87 -18.05
N PRO A 193 -46.15 -13.37 -17.64
CA PRO A 193 -47.37 -14.16 -17.62
C PRO A 193 -47.70 -14.68 -19.03
N ASP A 194 -48.06 -15.97 -19.10
CA ASP A 194 -48.41 -16.66 -20.34
C ASP A 194 -49.62 -15.98 -20.99
N LEU A 195 -49.38 -15.29 -22.11
CA LEU A 195 -50.44 -14.61 -22.84
C LEU A 195 -51.30 -15.68 -23.55
N PRO A 196 -52.63 -15.64 -23.42
CA PRO A 196 -53.50 -16.61 -24.06
C PRO A 196 -53.32 -16.54 -25.58
N ARG A 197 -52.94 -17.67 -26.18
CA ARG A 197 -52.81 -17.82 -27.63
C ARG A 197 -54.16 -17.50 -28.28
N LYS A 198 -54.22 -16.37 -29.00
CA LYS A 198 -55.34 -16.08 -29.91
C LYS A 198 -55.35 -17.17 -30.99
N VAL A 199 -56.37 -18.02 -30.95
CA VAL A 199 -56.74 -18.89 -32.06
C VAL A 199 -57.31 -17.97 -33.14
N LEU A 200 -56.61 -17.83 -34.27
CA LEU A 200 -57.16 -17.15 -35.44
C LEU A 200 -58.20 -18.07 -36.11
N PRO A 201 -59.37 -17.52 -36.53
CA PRO A 201 -60.30 -18.21 -37.41
C PRO A 201 -59.79 -18.28 -38.85
#